data_AF-A0A0F9VWA7-F1
#
_entry.id   AF-A0A0F9VWA7-F1
#
_cell.length_a   1.000
_cell.length_b   1.000
_cell.length_c   1.000
_cell.angle_alpha   90.00
_cell.angle_beta   90.00
_cell.angle_gamma   90.00
#
_symmetry.space_group_name_H-M   'P 1'
#
loop_
_entity.id
_entity.type
_entity.pdbx_description
1 polymer ?
#
loop_
_entity_poly.entity_id
_entity_poly.type
_entity_poly.pdbx_seq_one_letter_code
_entity_poly.pdbx_strand_id
1 'polypeptide(L)'
;MTELIAEHRPVARKVHFCEECGQEIRPGTRYTSQRCKDGGDVWTFKAHTDCMAWSQAYRNKHKEWHPYGGFIPMYDLIEPHEYNEWRGFFPHAVCRMAFPRIN
;
A
#
# COMPACT_ATOMS: atom_id res chain seq x y z
N MET A 1 13.28 -6.49 -11.59
CA MET A 1 13.37 -6.05 -10.19
C MET A 1 12.85 -4.64 -10.16
N THR A 2 11.84 -4.39 -9.33
CA THR A 2 11.22 -3.08 -9.23
C THR A 2 12.18 -2.07 -8.58
N GLU A 3 12.40 -0.95 -9.25
CA GLU A 3 13.20 0.18 -8.82
C GLU A 3 12.29 1.37 -8.50
N LEU A 4 12.53 2.02 -7.36
CA LEU A 4 11.87 3.26 -6.99
C LEU A 4 12.62 4.45 -7.63
N ILE A 5 11.99 5.14 -8.57
CA ILE A 5 12.54 6.32 -9.22
C ILE A 5 12.36 7.57 -8.34
N ALA A 6 11.16 7.73 -7.77
CA ALA A 6 10.82 8.90 -6.96
C ALA A 6 9.67 8.61 -6.00
N GLU A 7 9.65 9.26 -4.84
CA GLU A 7 8.53 9.26 -3.90
C GLU A 7 8.10 10.69 -3.56
N HIS A 8 6.79 10.91 -3.51
CA HIS A 8 6.19 12.17 -3.08
C HIS A 8 5.04 11.92 -2.10
N ARG A 9 4.70 12.95 -1.31
CA ARG A 9 3.55 12.94 -0.39
C ARG A 9 2.54 14.07 -0.68
N PRO A 10 1.91 14.08 -1.86
CA PRO A 10 0.95 15.11 -2.23
C PRO A 10 -0.37 15.00 -1.46
N VAL A 11 -1.16 16.06 -1.54
CA VAL A 11 -2.58 16.05 -1.13
C VAL A 11 -3.44 15.72 -2.35
N ALA A 12 -4.34 14.76 -2.21
CA ALA A 12 -5.24 14.33 -3.27
C ALA A 12 -6.16 15.48 -3.72
N ARG A 13 -6.18 15.77 -5.02
CA ARG A 13 -7.08 16.76 -5.64
C ARG A 13 -8.33 16.14 -6.28
N LYS A 14 -8.32 14.83 -6.44
CA LYS A 14 -9.43 13.98 -6.93
C LYS A 14 -9.35 12.62 -6.23
N VAL A 15 -10.39 11.80 -6.35
CA VAL A 15 -10.37 10.44 -5.81
C VAL A 15 -9.26 9.63 -6.47
N HIS A 16 -8.51 8.89 -5.65
CA HIS A 16 -7.59 7.83 -6.06
C HIS A 16 -7.97 6.55 -5.33
N PHE A 17 -7.38 5.43 -5.73
CA PHE A 17 -7.50 4.17 -4.99
C PHE A 17 -6.15 3.82 -4.40
N CYS A 18 -6.15 3.34 -3.16
CA CYS A 18 -4.96 2.86 -2.50
C CYS A 18 -4.64 1.45 -3.01
N GLU A 19 -3.47 1.28 -3.61
CA GLU A 19 -3.02 -0.01 -4.15
C GLU A 19 -2.60 -1.02 -3.08
N GLU A 20 -2.60 -0.65 -1.79
CA GLU A 20 -2.38 -1.58 -0.67
C GLU A 20 -3.67 -2.15 -0.07
N CYS A 21 -4.70 -1.31 0.12
CA CYS A 21 -5.95 -1.74 0.77
C CYS A 21 -7.18 -1.73 -0.15
N GLY A 22 -7.05 -1.24 -1.37
CA GLY A 22 -8.15 -1.12 -2.34
C GLY A 22 -9.15 0.00 -2.06
N GLN A 23 -9.09 0.66 -0.91
CA GLN A 23 -10.03 1.71 -0.52
C GLN A 23 -9.69 3.07 -1.16
N GLU A 24 -10.70 3.94 -1.24
CA GLU A 24 -10.55 5.31 -1.76
C GLU A 24 -9.58 6.16 -0.93
N ILE A 25 -8.76 6.93 -1.63
CA ILE A 25 -8.03 8.10 -1.12
C ILE A 25 -8.83 9.34 -1.56
N ARG A 26 -9.57 9.93 -0.64
CA ARG A 26 -10.48 11.06 -0.92
C ARG A 26 -9.72 12.38 -1.13
N PRO A 27 -10.27 13.34 -1.90
CA PRO A 27 -9.71 14.68 -2.00
C PRO A 27 -9.44 15.31 -0.63
N GLY A 28 -8.32 16.03 -0.49
CA GLY A 28 -7.85 16.57 0.78
C GLY A 28 -6.99 15.60 1.61
N THR A 29 -6.95 14.32 1.26
CA THR A 29 -6.12 13.31 1.96
C THR A 29 -4.68 13.38 1.47
N ARG A 30 -3.71 13.42 2.39
CA ARG A 30 -2.29 13.23 2.05
C ARG A 30 -2.02 11.75 1.82
N TYR A 31 -1.33 11.42 0.74
CA TYR A 31 -1.05 10.03 0.35
C TYR A 31 0.39 9.88 -0.17
N THR A 32 0.88 8.65 -0.22
CA THR A 32 2.18 8.32 -0.82
C THR A 32 2.01 8.03 -2.30
N SER A 33 2.80 8.71 -3.13
CA SER A 33 2.86 8.49 -4.58
C SER A 33 4.29 8.11 -4.96
N GLN A 34 4.48 6.91 -5.48
CA GLN A 34 5.78 6.41 -5.92
C GLN A 34 5.80 6.24 -7.43
N ARG A 35 6.88 6.67 -8.08
CA ARG A 35 7.15 6.34 -9.47
C ARG A 35 8.07 5.13 -9.49
N CYS A 36 7.60 4.03 -10.03
CA CYS A 36 8.28 2.75 -10.02
C CYS A 36 8.63 2.33 -11.45
N LYS A 37 9.71 1.56 -11.60
CA LYS A 37 10.13 0.97 -12.85
C LYS A 37 10.45 -0.52 -12.65
N ASP A 38 10.03 -1.37 -13.56
CA ASP A 38 10.50 -2.75 -13.62
C ASP A 38 10.76 -3.12 -15.08
N GLY A 39 12.02 -3.43 -15.40
CA GLY A 39 12.44 -3.60 -16.79
C GLY A 39 12.17 -2.35 -17.63
N GLY A 40 11.29 -2.48 -18.63
CA GLY A 40 10.89 -1.40 -19.54
C GLY A 40 9.65 -0.61 -19.08
N ASP A 41 8.92 -1.10 -18.08
CA ASP A 41 7.64 -0.54 -17.66
C ASP A 41 7.83 0.48 -16.54
N VAL A 42 7.09 1.59 -16.63
CA VAL A 42 7.08 2.66 -15.62
C VAL A 42 5.65 2.94 -15.23
N TRP A 43 5.36 2.89 -13.92
CA TRP A 43 4.03 3.18 -13.39
C TRP A 43 4.10 4.08 -12.17
N THR A 44 2.92 4.55 -11.74
CA THR A 44 2.77 5.31 -10.50
C THR A 44 1.96 4.50 -9.51
N PHE A 45 2.60 4.10 -8.42
CA PHE A 45 1.98 3.46 -7.29
C PHE A 45 1.42 4.51 -6.31
N LYS A 46 0.22 4.29 -5.77
CA LYS A 46 -0.43 5.19 -4.82
C LYS A 46 -0.97 4.42 -3.62
N ALA A 47 -0.65 4.89 -2.43
CA ALA A 47 -1.18 4.32 -1.20
C ALA A 47 -1.47 5.39 -0.15
N HIS A 48 -2.40 5.10 0.77
CA HIS A 48 -2.47 5.83 2.03
C HIS A 48 -1.11 5.76 2.72
N THR A 49 -0.69 6.85 3.38
CA THR A 49 0.66 6.93 3.95
C THR A 49 0.88 5.89 5.05
N ASP A 50 -0.13 5.59 5.86
CA ASP A 50 -0.07 4.54 6.89
C ASP A 50 -0.19 3.12 6.31
N CYS A 51 -0.97 2.90 5.25
CA CYS A 51 -0.99 1.64 4.52
C CYS A 51 0.39 1.34 3.90
N MET A 52 1.06 2.35 3.34
CA MET A 52 2.42 2.19 2.82
C MET A 52 3.42 1.84 3.94
N ALA A 53 3.35 2.56 5.07
CA ALA A 53 4.22 2.30 6.21
C ALA A 53 4.03 0.88 6.76
N TRP A 54 2.78 0.41 6.84
CA TRP A 54 2.47 -0.95 7.25
C TRP A 54 3.00 -1.98 6.26
N SER A 55 2.75 -1.80 4.96
CA SER A 55 3.26 -2.68 3.90
C SER A 55 4.78 -2.87 3.98
N GLN A 56 5.53 -1.78 4.16
CA GLN A 56 6.98 -1.85 4.34
C GLN A 56 7.38 -2.61 5.60
N ALA A 57 6.72 -2.34 6.74
CA ALA A 57 7.00 -3.01 8.00
C ALA A 57 6.71 -4.52 7.91
N TYR A 58 5.59 -4.89 7.30
CA TYR A 58 5.18 -6.28 7.09
C TYR A 58 6.19 -7.01 6.20
N ARG A 59 6.55 -6.45 5.05
CA ARG A 59 7.52 -7.03 4.11
C ARG A 59 8.91 -7.19 4.72
N ASN A 60 9.35 -6.22 5.50
CA ASN A 60 10.63 -6.28 6.20
C ASN A 60 10.64 -7.40 7.25
N LYS A 61 9.53 -7.59 7.97
CA LYS A 61 9.40 -8.65 8.98
C LYS A 61 9.32 -10.05 8.34
N HIS A 62 8.51 -10.22 7.30
CA HIS A 62 8.23 -11.53 6.69
C HIS A 62 9.23 -11.91 5.58
N LYS A 63 10.13 -10.99 5.18
CA LYS A 63 11.05 -11.14 4.05
C LYS A 63 10.34 -11.46 2.73
N GLU A 64 9.07 -11.07 2.63
CA GLU A 64 8.23 -11.29 1.46
C GLU A 64 8.53 -10.23 0.40
N TRP A 65 9.56 -10.52 -0.39
CA TRP A 65 9.80 -9.91 -1.69
C TRP A 65 9.53 -10.98 -2.75
N HIS A 66 8.52 -10.78 -3.59
CA HIS A 66 8.04 -11.83 -4.49
C HIS A 66 9.17 -12.33 -5.40
N PRO A 67 9.43 -13.65 -5.47
CA PRO A 67 10.57 -14.21 -6.21
C PRO A 67 10.49 -13.94 -7.71
N TYR A 68 9.30 -13.66 -8.24
CA TYR A 68 9.05 -13.36 -9.65
C TYR A 68 8.83 -11.87 -9.94
N GLY A 69 9.20 -10.96 -9.03
CA GLY A 69 9.21 -9.52 -9.29
C GLY A 69 7.82 -8.86 -9.33
N GLY A 70 6.82 -9.45 -8.68
CA GLY A 70 5.46 -8.89 -8.60
C GLY A 70 5.20 -8.20 -7.26
N PHE A 71 4.48 -7.09 -7.28
CA PHE A 71 3.93 -6.48 -6.07
C PHE A 71 2.61 -7.18 -5.73
N ILE A 72 2.52 -7.82 -4.56
CA ILE A 72 1.25 -8.32 -4.01
C ILE A 72 0.71 -7.26 -3.04
N PRO A 73 -0.43 -6.62 -3.35
CA PRO A 73 -1.09 -5.69 -2.45
C PRO A 73 -1.32 -6.30 -1.07
N MET A 74 -1.19 -5.50 -0.01
CA MET A 74 -1.46 -5.98 1.34
C MET A 74 -2.84 -6.65 1.48
N TYR A 75 -3.87 -6.16 0.79
CA TYR A 75 -5.22 -6.76 0.84
C TYR A 75 -5.31 -8.21 0.32
N ASP A 76 -4.36 -8.66 -0.51
CA ASP A 76 -4.25 -10.05 -0.97
C ASP A 76 -3.16 -10.83 -0.22
N LEU A 77 -2.32 -10.12 0.53
CA LEU A 77 -1.13 -10.70 1.17
C LEU A 77 -1.34 -11.06 2.63
N ILE A 78 -1.98 -10.16 3.39
CA ILE A 78 -2.13 -10.36 4.82
C ILE A 78 -3.36 -11.18 5.12
N GLU A 79 -3.24 -12.11 6.05
CA GLU A 79 -4.35 -12.94 6.48
C GLU A 79 -5.12 -12.28 7.64
N PRO A 80 -6.46 -12.44 7.74
CA PRO A 80 -7.26 -11.77 8.77
C PRO A 80 -6.82 -12.04 10.22
N HIS A 81 -6.22 -13.20 10.49
CA HIS A 81 -5.75 -13.56 11.83
C HIS A 81 -4.53 -12.71 12.27
N GLU A 82 -3.82 -12.08 11.34
CA GLU A 82 -2.64 -11.25 11.60
C GLU A 82 -3.00 -9.80 11.95
N TYR A 83 -4.23 -9.35 11.68
CA TYR A 83 -4.65 -7.96 11.90
C TYR A 83 -4.42 -7.46 13.33
N ASN A 84 -4.63 -8.32 14.32
CA ASN A 84 -4.51 -7.92 15.72
C ASN A 84 -3.07 -7.59 16.11
N GLU A 85 -2.08 -8.22 15.48
CA GLU A 85 -0.67 -7.92 15.72
C GLU A 85 -0.34 -6.48 15.29
N TRP A 86 -0.92 -6.04 14.18
CA TRP A 86 -0.60 -4.75 13.58
C TRP A 86 -1.49 -3.60 14.03
N ARG A 87 -2.63 -3.90 14.68
CA ARG A 87 -3.63 -2.90 15.08
C ARG A 87 -3.07 -1.85 16.05
N GLY A 88 -2.12 -2.23 16.90
CA GLY A 88 -1.45 -1.28 17.82
C GLY A 88 -0.52 -0.27 17.12
N PHE A 89 -0.01 -0.60 15.93
CA PHE A 89 0.94 0.23 15.19
C PHE A 89 0.27 1.00 14.05
N PHE A 90 -0.66 0.37 13.34
CA PHE A 90 -1.32 0.91 12.16
C PHE A 90 -2.86 0.77 12.25
N PRO A 91 -3.51 1.33 13.28
CA PRO A 91 -4.92 1.06 13.57
C PRO A 91 -5.85 1.39 12.40
N HIS A 92 -5.63 2.51 11.71
CA HIS A 92 -6.45 2.92 10.56
C HIS A 92 -6.18 2.11 9.30
N ALA A 93 -4.93 1.69 9.07
CA ALA A 93 -4.61 0.84 7.94
C ALA A 93 -5.22 -0.56 8.12
N VAL A 94 -5.11 -1.14 9.32
CA VAL A 94 -5.77 -2.39 9.70
C VAL A 94 -7.29 -2.26 9.57
N CYS A 95 -7.87 -1.17 10.05
CA CYS A 95 -9.29 -0.88 9.90
C CYS A 95 -9.70 -0.92 8.42
N ARG A 96 -9.01 -0.19 7.53
CA ARG A 96 -9.30 -0.21 6.08
C ARG A 96 -9.21 -1.60 5.45
N MET A 97 -8.27 -2.43 5.90
CA MET A 97 -8.03 -3.76 5.34
C MET A 97 -9.06 -4.79 5.81
N ALA A 98 -9.56 -4.64 7.03
CA ALA A 98 -10.54 -5.53 7.62
C ALA A 98 -11.98 -5.33 7.07
N PHE A 99 -12.24 -4.24 6.32
CA PHE A 99 -13.56 -3.96 5.77
C PHE A 99 -13.66 -4.26 4.26
N PRO A 100 -14.85 -4.66 3.76
CA PRO A 100 -15.06 -4.94 2.35
C PRO A 100 -14.64 -3.76 1.46
N ARG A 101 -13.95 -4.09 0.37
CA ARG A 101 -13.62 -3.14 -0.70
C ARG A 101 -14.93 -2.69 -1.37
N ILE A 102 -15.07 -1.39 -1.63
CA ILE A 102 -16.16 -0.87 -2.45
C ILE A 102 -15.86 -1.31 -3.88
N ASN A 103 -16.63 -2.28 -4.39
CA ASN A 103 -16.55 -2.81 -5.76
C ASN A 103 -17.19 -1.84 -6.74
#